data_AF-A0A954TH29-F1
#
_entry.id   AF-A0A954TH29-F1
#
_cell.length_a   1.000
_cell.length_b   1.000
_cell.length_c   1.000
_cell.angle_alpha   90.00
_cell.angle_beta   90.00
_cell.angle_gamma   90.00
#
_symmetry.space_group_name_H-M   'P 1'
#
loop_
_entity.id
_entity.type
_entity.pdbx_description
1 polymer ?
#
loop_
_entity_poly.entity_id
_entity_poly.type
_entity_poly.pdbx_seq_one_letter_code
_entity_poly.pdbx_strand_id
1 'polypeptide(L)'
;MQGKGGDLRGFAWWGGGAHFETLLTPNSPLPDRPPQNCTPSNPLNPPCINSGTSGIPDEDETIAARSRHTGGVMSAHCDGSVRFYSQNIDLDTWRGLGSAAGGEVVNVD
;
A
#
# COMPACT_ATOMS: atom_id res chain seq x y z
N MET A 1 -12.47 14.40 -4.73
CA MET A 1 -11.51 14.71 -3.64
C MET A 1 -10.24 15.18 -4.32
N GLN A 2 -9.79 16.41 -4.07
CA GLN A 2 -8.53 16.91 -4.64
C GLN A 2 -7.49 16.97 -3.53
N GLY A 3 -6.39 16.23 -3.71
CA GLY A 3 -5.27 16.21 -2.77
C GLY A 3 -4.58 17.57 -2.66
N LYS A 4 -3.86 17.80 -1.56
CA LYS A 4 -2.95 18.95 -1.43
C LYS A 4 -1.76 18.72 -2.36
N GLY A 5 -1.23 19.77 -2.99
CA GLY A 5 -0.07 19.64 -3.88
C GLY A 5 1.09 18.88 -3.22
N GLY A 6 1.52 17.79 -3.85
CA GLY A 6 2.57 16.90 -3.36
C GLY A 6 2.15 15.86 -2.30
N ASP A 7 0.86 15.76 -1.94
CA ASP A 7 0.29 14.60 -1.22
C ASP A 7 -0.14 13.55 -2.25
N LEU A 8 0.49 12.38 -2.19
CA LEU A 8 0.27 11.27 -3.13
C LEU A 8 -0.73 10.22 -2.60
N ARG A 9 -1.45 10.49 -1.50
CA ARG A 9 -2.41 9.52 -0.97
C ARG A 9 -3.79 9.68 -1.59
N GLY A 10 -4.47 8.54 -1.77
CA GLY A 10 -5.89 8.50 -2.12
C GLY A 10 -6.19 8.78 -3.59
N PHE A 11 -5.28 8.42 -4.50
CA PHE A 11 -5.61 8.40 -5.92
C PHE A 11 -6.74 7.39 -6.17
N ALA A 12 -7.77 7.84 -6.89
CA ALA A 12 -8.95 7.02 -7.18
C ALA A 12 -9.12 6.67 -8.67
N TRP A 13 -8.33 7.29 -9.56
CA TRP A 13 -8.53 7.21 -11.01
C TRP A 13 -7.24 7.07 -11.82
N TRP A 14 -6.08 7.21 -11.16
CA TRP A 14 -4.78 7.13 -11.80
C TRP A 14 -4.16 5.78 -11.44
N GLY A 15 -3.92 4.92 -12.45
CA GLY A 15 -3.66 3.49 -12.29
C GLY A 15 -2.60 3.16 -11.24
N GLY A 16 -1.40 3.72 -11.36
CA GLY A 16 -0.30 3.48 -10.42
C GLY A 16 -0.41 4.19 -9.06
N GLY A 17 -1.56 4.78 -8.74
CA GLY A 17 -1.87 5.23 -7.37
C GLY A 17 -3.20 4.69 -6.85
N ALA A 18 -3.99 4.07 -7.72
CA ALA A 18 -5.34 3.60 -7.47
C ALA A 18 -5.37 2.06 -7.44
N HIS A 19 -4.35 1.45 -6.84
CA HIS A 19 -4.27 0.00 -6.64
C HIS A 19 -4.25 -0.35 -5.15
N PHE A 20 -4.50 -1.62 -4.87
CA PHE A 20 -4.32 -2.23 -3.55
C PHE A 20 -3.36 -3.40 -3.73
N GLU A 21 -2.42 -3.55 -2.80
CA GLU A 21 -1.49 -4.67 -2.79
C GLU A 21 -1.15 -5.09 -1.36
N THR A 22 -0.61 -6.30 -1.25
CA THR A 22 -0.21 -6.92 0.01
C THR A 22 1.28 -7.24 0.07
N LEU A 23 2.09 -6.68 -0.84
CA LEU A 23 3.53 -6.97 -0.94
C LEU A 23 4.28 -6.63 0.36
N LEU A 24 3.90 -5.53 1.00
CA LEU A 24 4.39 -5.08 2.30
C LEU A 24 3.27 -5.13 3.34
N THR A 25 3.64 -5.29 4.62
CA THR A 25 2.67 -5.25 5.73
C THR A 25 1.93 -3.91 5.79
N PRO A 26 0.73 -3.87 6.39
CA PRO A 26 0.01 -2.62 6.62
C PRO A 26 0.88 -1.59 7.34
N ASN A 27 0.86 -0.33 6.91
CA ASN A 27 1.68 0.75 7.49
C ASN A 27 3.19 0.44 7.58
N SER A 28 3.73 -0.44 6.73
CA SER A 28 5.15 -0.83 6.73
C SER A 28 6.11 0.37 6.85
N PRO A 29 7.18 0.31 7.65
CA PRO A 29 8.16 1.40 7.73
C PRO A 29 8.99 1.56 6.46
N LEU A 30 8.95 0.57 5.55
CA LEU A 30 9.66 0.63 4.28
C LEU A 30 9.03 1.71 3.37
N PRO A 31 9.85 2.40 2.55
CA PRO A 31 9.37 3.46 1.69
C PRO A 31 8.58 2.92 0.50
N ASP A 32 7.49 3.60 0.16
CA ASP A 32 6.75 3.39 -1.08
C ASP A 32 7.58 3.86 -2.29
N ARG A 33 7.42 3.16 -3.41
CA ARG A 33 7.97 3.46 -4.74
C ARG A 33 6.83 3.78 -5.69
N PRO A 34 6.25 4.99 -5.61
CA PRO A 34 5.17 5.37 -6.51
C PRO A 34 5.70 5.56 -7.95
N PRO A 35 4.83 5.46 -8.97
CA PRO A 35 5.21 5.66 -10.38
C PRO A 35 5.50 7.13 -10.74
N GLN A 36 5.48 8.01 -9.76
CA GLN A 36 5.71 9.44 -9.88
C GLN A 36 6.66 9.91 -8.79
N ASN A 37 7.27 11.07 -8.99
CA ASN A 37 8.04 11.70 -7.94
C ASN A 37 7.16 12.01 -6.73
N CYS A 38 7.58 11.52 -5.58
CA CYS A 38 7.05 11.90 -4.29
C CYS A 38 7.89 13.00 -3.64
N THR A 39 7.31 13.63 -2.62
CA THR A 39 8.03 14.58 -1.76
C THR A 39 8.26 13.93 -0.40
N PRO A 40 9.43 13.31 -0.12
CA PRO A 40 9.68 12.60 1.14
C PRO A 40 9.63 13.51 2.37
N SER A 41 9.91 14.81 2.20
CA SER A 41 9.83 15.81 3.26
C SER A 41 8.39 16.26 3.59
N ASN A 42 7.41 15.86 2.78
CA ASN A 42 6.01 16.18 3.06
C ASN A 42 5.49 15.21 4.14
N PRO A 43 5.09 15.69 5.34
CA PRO A 43 4.53 14.82 6.38
C PRO A 43 3.16 14.24 5.98
N LEU A 44 2.57 14.76 4.89
CA LEU A 44 1.41 14.20 4.26
C LEU A 44 1.75 13.09 3.26
N ASN A 45 2.99 12.65 3.10
CA ASN A 45 3.26 11.40 2.38
C ASN A 45 3.57 10.31 3.40
N PRO A 46 3.24 9.04 3.10
CA PRO A 46 3.94 7.93 3.73
C PRO A 46 5.45 8.01 3.41
N PRO A 47 6.30 7.26 4.12
CA PRO A 47 7.69 7.09 3.71
C PRO A 47 7.72 6.71 2.22
N CYS A 48 8.49 7.44 1.41
CA CYS A 48 8.54 7.22 -0.02
C CYS A 48 9.93 7.59 -0.56
N ILE A 49 10.29 6.97 -1.68
CA ILE A 49 11.51 7.28 -2.42
C ILE A 49 11.14 7.59 -3.87
N ASN A 50 11.84 8.55 -4.47
CA ASN A 50 11.72 8.79 -5.89
C ASN A 50 12.40 7.64 -6.63
N SER A 51 11.65 6.92 -7.45
CA SER A 51 12.23 6.01 -8.44
C SER A 51 13.16 6.83 -9.34
N GLY A 52 14.45 6.47 -9.33
CA GLY A 52 15.50 7.29 -9.94
C GLY A 52 15.25 7.50 -11.43
N THR A 53 15.46 8.75 -11.87
CA THR A 53 15.74 9.10 -13.27
C THR A 53 16.66 8.08 -13.94
N SER A 54 16.21 7.50 -15.07
CA SER A 54 16.85 6.50 -15.95
C SER A 54 16.38 5.06 -15.80
N GLY A 55 15.55 4.63 -16.76
CA GLY A 55 15.61 3.27 -17.32
C GLY A 55 15.32 2.09 -16.39
N ILE A 56 14.85 2.32 -15.17
CA ILE A 56 14.19 1.28 -14.38
C ILE A 56 12.80 1.13 -14.98
N PRO A 57 12.44 -0.05 -15.51
CA PRO A 57 11.12 -0.26 -16.07
C PRO A 57 10.10 -0.20 -14.90
N ASP A 58 8.82 0.12 -15.14
CA ASP A 58 7.77 0.41 -14.15
C ASP A 58 7.45 -0.79 -13.19
N GLU A 59 8.32 -1.80 -13.15
CA GLU A 59 8.15 -3.12 -12.57
C GLU A 59 8.45 -3.21 -11.06
N ASP A 60 9.01 -2.15 -10.46
CA ASP A 60 9.33 -2.08 -9.02
C ASP A 60 8.36 -1.16 -8.23
N GLU A 61 7.20 -0.84 -8.82
CA GLU A 61 6.14 -0.12 -8.13
C GLU A 61 5.72 -0.88 -6.86
N THR A 62 5.70 -0.19 -5.73
CA THR A 62 5.29 -0.78 -4.45
C THR A 62 4.73 0.32 -3.58
N ILE A 63 3.46 0.23 -3.23
CA ILE A 63 2.72 1.13 -2.35
C ILE A 63 2.01 0.29 -1.30
N ALA A 64 2.55 0.26 -0.08
CA ALA A 64 1.96 -0.53 0.99
C ALA A 64 0.54 -0.03 1.32
N ALA A 65 -0.31 -0.90 1.87
CA ALA A 65 -1.58 -0.45 2.43
C ALA A 65 -1.34 0.55 3.58
N ARG A 66 -1.73 1.83 3.39
CA ARG A 66 -1.49 2.93 4.35
C ARG A 66 -2.77 3.40 5.03
N SER A 67 -2.66 3.70 6.32
CA SER A 67 -3.69 4.40 7.10
C SER A 67 -3.05 5.31 8.14
N ARG A 68 -3.80 6.30 8.64
CA ARG A 68 -3.41 7.11 9.79
C ARG A 68 -3.79 6.49 11.12
N HIS A 69 -4.54 5.38 11.10
CA HIS A 69 -4.84 4.64 12.32
C HIS A 69 -3.58 4.01 12.90
N THR A 70 -3.39 4.16 14.21
CA THR A 70 -2.29 3.51 14.93
C THR A 70 -2.45 1.99 14.83
N GLY A 71 -1.36 1.30 14.51
CA GLY A 71 -1.32 -0.16 14.58
C GLY A 71 -1.81 -0.89 13.34
N GLY A 72 -2.35 -0.24 12.30
CA GLY A 72 -2.83 -0.98 11.14
C GLY A 72 -3.75 -0.21 10.18
N VAL A 73 -4.46 -0.97 9.34
CA VAL A 73 -5.36 -0.46 8.29
C VAL A 73 -6.74 -1.11 8.36
N MET A 74 -7.77 -0.40 7.91
CA MET A 74 -9.07 -1.00 7.58
C MET A 74 -9.02 -1.45 6.12
N SER A 75 -9.37 -2.70 5.84
CA SER A 75 -9.47 -3.21 4.47
C SER A 75 -10.83 -3.87 4.21
N ALA A 76 -11.36 -3.67 3.00
CA ALA A 76 -12.60 -4.25 2.53
C ALA A 76 -12.31 -5.47 1.67
N HIS A 77 -13.13 -6.51 1.82
CA HIS A 77 -13.06 -7.74 1.05
C HIS A 77 -14.10 -7.71 -0.09
N CYS A 78 -13.91 -8.56 -1.08
CA CYS A 78 -14.84 -8.70 -2.21
C CYS A 78 -16.26 -9.14 -1.80
N ASP A 79 -16.43 -9.70 -0.60
CA ASP A 79 -17.73 -10.07 -0.03
C ASP A 79 -18.43 -8.91 0.71
N GLY A 80 -17.82 -7.72 0.73
CA GLY A 80 -18.34 -6.52 1.39
C GLY A 80 -18.00 -6.41 2.88
N SER A 81 -17.32 -7.42 3.46
CA SER A 81 -16.87 -7.35 4.86
C SER A 81 -15.65 -6.43 5.01
N VAL A 82 -15.60 -5.68 6.11
CA VAL A 82 -14.48 -4.79 6.46
C VAL A 82 -13.83 -5.29 7.74
N ARG A 83 -12.49 -5.38 7.74
CA ARG A 83 -11.72 -5.84 8.91
C ARG A 83 -10.53 -4.93 9.17
N PHE A 84 -10.08 -4.89 10.43
CA PHE A 84 -8.80 -4.30 10.79
C PHE A 84 -7.67 -5.30 10.58
N TYR A 85 -6.59 -4.83 9.96
CA TYR A 85 -5.37 -5.59 9.80
C TYR A 85 -4.22 -4.89 10.49
N SER A 86 -3.60 -5.59 11.44
CA SER A 86 -2.45 -5.11 12.19
C SER A 86 -1.25 -4.88 11.26
N GLN A 87 -0.47 -3.85 11.52
CA GLN A 87 0.83 -3.63 10.88
C GLN A 87 1.87 -4.71 11.22
N ASN A 88 1.61 -5.46 12.29
CA ASN A 88 2.44 -6.58 12.76
C ASN A 88 1.88 -7.95 12.34
N ILE A 89 0.90 -7.98 11.43
CA ILE A 89 0.43 -9.25 10.85
C ILE A 89 1.61 -10.00 10.22
N ASP A 90 1.58 -11.33 10.33
CA ASP A 90 2.51 -12.17 9.60
C ASP A 90 2.45 -11.86 8.08
N LEU A 91 3.63 -11.69 7.46
CA LEU A 91 3.70 -11.20 6.09
C LEU A 91 3.15 -12.22 5.09
N ASP A 92 3.36 -13.51 5.33
CA ASP A 92 2.85 -14.57 4.46
C ASP A 92 1.33 -14.65 4.55
N THR A 93 0.78 -14.48 5.76
CA THR A 93 -0.66 -14.35 6.01
C THR A 93 -1.25 -13.16 5.25
N TRP A 94 -0.64 -11.98 5.35
CA TRP A 94 -1.10 -10.77 4.64
C TRP A 94 -1.04 -10.92 3.12
N ARG A 95 0.04 -11.51 2.60
CA ARG A 95 0.19 -11.79 1.17
C ARG A 95 -0.83 -12.81 0.68
N GLY A 96 -1.09 -13.84 1.47
CA GLY A 96 -2.13 -14.83 1.19
C GLY A 96 -3.52 -14.20 1.01
N LEU A 97 -3.87 -13.17 1.79
CA LEU A 97 -5.14 -12.45 1.63
C LEU A 97 -5.27 -11.70 0.29
N GLY A 98 -4.15 -11.31 -0.32
CA GLY A 98 -4.12 -10.62 -1.62
C GLY A 98 -3.88 -11.54 -2.81
N SER A 99 -3.70 -12.83 -2.59
CA SER A 99 -3.39 -13.78 -3.66
C SER A 99 -4.62 -14.11 -4.51
N ALA A 100 -4.42 -14.19 -5.82
CA ALA A 100 -5.44 -14.64 -6.76
C ALA A 100 -5.41 -16.16 -7.00
N ALA A 101 -4.38 -16.86 -6.52
CA ALA A 101 -4.20 -18.30 -6.77
C ALA A 101 -5.22 -19.16 -6.00
N GLY A 102 -5.66 -18.67 -4.82
CA GLY A 102 -6.62 -19.36 -3.96
C GLY A 102 -6.02 -20.57 -3.24
N GLY A 103 -6.55 -20.88 -2.06
CA GLY A 103 -6.14 -22.07 -1.28
C GLY A 103 -4.98 -21.85 -0.32
N GLU A 104 -4.49 -20.62 -0.14
CA GLU A 104 -3.61 -20.31 0.98
C GLU A 104 -4.35 -20.57 2.30
N VAL A 105 -3.75 -21.39 3.17
CA VAL A 105 -4.21 -21.50 4.56
C VAL A 105 -3.74 -20.25 5.29
N VAL A 106 -4.58 -19.22 5.25
CA VAL A 106 -4.33 -17.97 5.94
C VAL A 106 -4.88 -18.07 7.35
N ASN A 107 -4.02 -17.96 8.36
CA ASN A 107 -4.43 -17.91 9.75
C ASN A 107 -4.58 -16.44 10.17
N VAL A 108 -5.81 -15.94 10.28
CA VAL A 108 -6.10 -14.51 10.47
C VAL A 108 -6.36 -14.16 11.96
N ASP A 109 -5.93 -15.01 12.88
CA ASP A 109 -6.17 -14.88 14.33
C ASP A 109 -5.10 -14.03 15.06
#